data_AF-A0A934YC65-F1
#
_entry.id   AF-A0A934YC65-F1
#
_cell.length_a   1.000
_cell.length_b   1.000
_cell.length_c   1.000
_cell.angle_alpha   90.00
_cell.angle_beta   90.00
_cell.angle_gamma   90.00
#
_symmetry.space_group_name_H-M   'P 1'
#
loop_
_entity.id
_entity.type
_entity.pdbx_description
1 polymer ?
#
loop_
_entity_poly.entity_id
_entity_poly.type
_entity_poly.pdbx_seq_one_letter_code
_entity_poly.pdbx_strand_id
1 'polypeptide(L)'
;MNTPDRRKQRSHDPLVALHYQLAQARSRDGLDAVVLADDSGIVVAGAGSWAVCEELAAYAPLLAEGAAPVTDRMLACREALDVRPLAGGAVFLCTRGSATEESLATTARGVERILRAA
;
A
#
# COMPACT_ATOMS: atom_id res chain seq x y z
N MET A 1 -7.49 -23.06 -14.20
CA MET A 1 -7.24 -21.66 -13.84
C MET A 1 -5.83 -21.61 -13.23
N ASN A 2 -4.82 -21.19 -14.00
CA ASN A 2 -3.42 -21.22 -13.56
C ASN A 2 -3.19 -20.18 -12.48
N THR A 3 -3.10 -20.59 -11.21
CA THR A 3 -2.51 -19.76 -10.15
C THR A 3 -1.12 -19.32 -10.60
N PRO A 4 -0.83 -18.00 -10.71
CA PRO A 4 0.49 -17.54 -11.05
C PRO A 4 1.50 -18.11 -10.04
N ASP A 5 2.57 -18.67 -10.57
CA ASP A 5 3.58 -19.42 -9.85
C ASP A 5 4.28 -18.49 -8.84
N ARG A 6 3.85 -18.52 -7.57
CA ARG A 6 4.39 -17.69 -6.45
C ARG A 6 5.93 -17.74 -6.32
N ARG A 7 6.59 -18.69 -6.98
CA ARG A 7 8.04 -18.88 -6.98
C ARG A 7 8.77 -18.03 -8.02
N LYS A 8 8.09 -17.47 -9.03
CA LYS A 8 8.73 -16.74 -10.13
C LYS A 8 8.93 -15.23 -9.89
N GLN A 9 8.38 -14.68 -8.81
CA GLN A 9 8.48 -13.25 -8.47
C GLN A 9 9.12 -13.07 -7.08
N ARG A 10 10.37 -13.52 -6.94
CA ARG A 10 11.21 -13.26 -5.76
C ARG A 10 12.43 -12.47 -6.21
N SER A 11 12.71 -11.36 -5.55
CA SER A 11 13.89 -10.54 -5.78
C SER A 11 14.65 -10.35 -4.47
N HIS A 12 15.98 -10.23 -4.56
CA HIS A 12 16.82 -9.80 -3.44
C HIS A 12 16.90 -8.27 -3.33
N ASP A 13 16.50 -7.55 -4.38
CA ASP A 13 16.31 -6.09 -4.34
C ASP A 13 15.03 -5.78 -3.55
N PRO A 14 15.11 -5.03 -2.42
CA PRO A 14 13.97 -4.70 -1.59
C PRO A 14 12.86 -3.94 -2.32
N LEU A 15 13.18 -3.00 -3.22
CA LEU A 15 12.16 -2.22 -3.93
C LEU A 15 11.37 -3.11 -4.90
N VAL A 16 12.06 -3.99 -5.61
CA VAL A 16 11.41 -4.97 -6.49
C VAL A 16 10.58 -5.96 -5.68
N ALA A 17 11.10 -6.43 -4.55
CA ALA A 17 10.38 -7.35 -3.66
C ALA A 17 9.12 -6.70 -3.08
N LEU A 18 9.20 -5.43 -2.66
CA LEU A 18 8.05 -4.64 -2.24
C LEU A 18 7.03 -4.53 -3.36
N HIS A 19 7.44 -4.13 -4.56
CA HIS A 19 6.52 -4.02 -5.70
C HIS A 19 5.77 -5.34 -5.97
N TYR A 20 6.46 -6.48 -5.96
CA TYR A 20 5.79 -7.79 -6.10
C TYR A 20 4.85 -8.13 -4.95
N GLN A 21 5.24 -7.81 -3.71
CA GLN A 21 4.38 -8.00 -2.54
C GLN A 21 3.08 -7.19 -2.65
N LEU A 22 3.17 -5.91 -3.06
CA LEU A 22 2.01 -5.03 -3.24
C LEU A 22 1.16 -5.46 -4.45
N ALA A 23 1.79 -5.85 -5.57
CA ALA A 23 1.08 -6.33 -6.76
C ALA A 23 0.30 -7.63 -6.48
N GLN A 24 0.87 -8.52 -5.67
CA GLN A 24 0.19 -9.71 -5.22
C GLN A 24 -1.01 -9.38 -4.32
N ALA A 25 -0.85 -8.46 -3.37
CA ALA A 25 -1.96 -8.02 -2.51
C ALA A 25 -3.09 -7.41 -3.35
N ARG A 26 -2.75 -6.49 -4.27
CA ARG A 26 -3.70 -5.87 -5.18
C ARG A 26 -4.51 -6.91 -5.97
N SER A 27 -3.82 -7.88 -6.55
CA SER A 27 -4.44 -8.91 -7.38
C SER A 27 -5.27 -9.91 -6.58
N ARG A 28 -4.83 -10.23 -5.35
CA ARG A 28 -5.53 -11.16 -4.44
C ARG A 28 -6.86 -10.58 -3.97
N ASP A 29 -6.87 -9.30 -3.64
CA ASP A 29 -8.01 -8.64 -3.00
C ASP A 29 -8.85 -7.82 -4.00
N GLY A 30 -8.47 -7.77 -5.28
CA GLY A 30 -9.19 -7.02 -6.31
C GLY A 30 -9.11 -5.50 -6.12
N LEU A 31 -8.04 -5.00 -5.52
CA LEU A 31 -7.87 -3.59 -5.18
C LEU A 31 -7.49 -2.77 -6.42
N ASP A 32 -7.84 -1.49 -6.40
CA ASP A 32 -7.42 -0.53 -7.42
C ASP A 32 -5.92 -0.22 -7.31
N ALA A 33 -5.47 -0.01 -6.08
CA ALA A 33 -4.09 0.30 -5.77
C ALA A 33 -3.70 -0.16 -4.37
N VAL A 34 -2.42 -0.52 -4.23
CA VAL A 34 -1.74 -0.77 -2.96
C VAL A 34 -0.42 -0.02 -2.99
N VAL A 35 -0.15 0.81 -2.00
CA VAL A 35 0.98 1.72 -1.96
C VAL A 35 1.68 1.61 -0.61
N LEU A 36 3.00 1.62 -0.64
CA LEU A 36 3.83 1.93 0.51
C LEU A 36 4.33 3.36 0.32
N ALA A 37 3.95 4.26 1.21
CA ALA A 37 4.38 5.66 1.22
C ALA A 37 5.24 5.94 2.44
N ASP A 38 6.13 6.92 2.38
CA ASP A 38 6.83 7.43 3.56
C ASP A 38 5.99 8.49 4.31
N ASP A 39 6.54 8.98 5.42
CA ASP A 39 5.91 10.01 6.25
C ASP A 39 5.80 11.40 5.60
N SER A 40 6.55 11.62 4.51
CA SER A 40 6.45 12.83 3.68
C SER A 40 5.40 12.73 2.57
N GLY A 41 4.76 11.57 2.43
CA GLY A 41 3.74 11.32 1.42
C GLY A 41 4.30 10.95 0.05
N ILE A 42 5.52 10.43 -0.02
CA ILE A 42 6.17 9.99 -1.26
C ILE A 42 6.02 8.48 -1.43
N VAL A 43 5.77 8.04 -2.67
CA VAL A 43 5.67 6.61 -3.01
C VAL A 43 7.04 5.94 -2.88
N VAL A 44 7.17 4.99 -1.95
CA VAL A 44 8.32 4.08 -1.84
C VAL A 44 8.16 2.92 -2.81
N ALA A 45 6.96 2.33 -2.85
CA ALA A 45 6.58 1.29 -3.80
C ALA A 45 5.08 1.33 -4.03
N GLY A 46 4.63 1.02 -5.25
CA GLY A 46 3.21 1.03 -5.57
C GLY A 46 2.82 -0.04 -6.57
N ALA A 47 1.60 -0.54 -6.44
CA ALA A 47 0.95 -1.40 -7.41
C ALA A 47 -0.43 -0.82 -7.75
N GLY A 48 -0.58 -0.32 -8.97
CA GLY A 48 -1.76 0.39 -9.44
C GLY A 48 -1.37 1.34 -10.58
N SER A 49 -2.28 2.21 -11.01
CA SER A 49 -1.88 3.31 -11.90
C SER A 49 -1.02 4.32 -11.14
N TRP A 50 -0.06 4.94 -11.81
CA TRP A 50 0.86 5.90 -11.19
C TRP A 50 0.10 7.07 -10.53
N ALA A 51 -0.84 7.68 -11.26
CA ALA A 51 -1.64 8.80 -10.75
C ALA A 51 -2.40 8.46 -9.45
N VAL A 52 -2.95 7.25 -9.34
CA VAL A 52 -3.59 6.80 -8.11
C VAL A 52 -2.56 6.62 -7.02
N CYS A 53 -1.42 5.98 -7.30
CA CYS A 53 -0.40 5.74 -6.28
C CYS A 53 0.12 7.03 -5.66
N GLU A 54 0.42 8.04 -6.49
CA GLU A 54 0.85 9.38 -6.06
C GLU A 54 -0.21 10.05 -5.19
N GLU A 55 -1.48 10.01 -5.63
CA GLU A 55 -2.59 10.58 -4.88
C GLU A 55 -2.74 9.93 -3.49
N LEU A 56 -2.61 8.59 -3.41
CA LEU A 56 -2.70 7.88 -2.13
C LEU A 56 -1.55 8.23 -1.19
N ALA A 57 -0.33 8.28 -1.72
CA ALA A 57 0.85 8.61 -0.92
C ALA A 57 0.76 10.03 -0.38
N ALA A 58 0.39 11.00 -1.22
CA ALA A 58 0.28 12.40 -0.82
C ALA A 58 -0.71 12.63 0.33
N TYR A 59 -1.80 11.85 0.40
CA TYR A 59 -2.79 11.95 1.46
C TYR A 59 -2.51 11.07 2.68
N ALA A 60 -1.61 10.08 2.58
CA ALA A 60 -1.38 9.12 3.66
C ALA A 60 -1.00 9.78 5.00
N PRO A 61 -0.08 10.76 5.07
CA PRO A 61 0.27 11.40 6.33
C PRO A 61 -0.91 12.16 6.95
N LEU A 62 -1.64 12.92 6.13
CA LEU A 62 -2.81 13.69 6.58
C LEU A 62 -3.92 12.78 7.14
N LEU A 63 -4.16 11.63 6.50
CA LEU A 63 -5.15 10.67 6.95
C LEU A 63 -4.70 9.95 8.23
N ALA A 64 -3.40 9.65 8.37
CA ALA A 64 -2.84 9.05 9.58
C ALA A 64 -2.95 9.98 10.81
N GLU A 65 -2.85 11.29 10.60
CA GLU A 65 -3.02 12.32 11.64
C GLU A 65 -4.50 12.61 11.97
N GLY A 66 -5.45 12.01 11.22
CA GLY A 66 -6.88 12.26 11.40
C GLY A 66 -7.31 13.66 10.96
N ALA A 67 -6.56 14.29 10.05
CA ALA A 67 -6.89 15.61 9.53
C ALA A 67 -8.26 15.63 8.84
N ALA A 68 -8.98 16.73 9.00
CA ALA A 68 -10.28 16.90 8.38
C ALA A 68 -10.15 16.99 6.84
N PRO A 69 -11.08 16.39 6.08
CA PRO A 69 -11.13 16.51 4.64
C PRO A 69 -11.25 17.97 4.21
N VAL A 70 -10.23 18.50 3.52
CA VAL A 70 -10.16 19.86 2.98
C VAL A 70 -10.93 19.99 1.66
N THR A 71 -11.18 18.88 0.95
CA THR A 71 -11.86 18.86 -0.36
C THR A 71 -12.73 17.61 -0.55
N ASP A 72 -13.72 17.69 -1.45
CA ASP A 72 -14.58 16.55 -1.84
C ASP A 72 -13.77 15.38 -2.39
N ARG A 73 -12.68 15.66 -3.10
CA ARG A 73 -11.79 14.62 -3.63
C ARG A 73 -11.09 13.86 -2.50
N MET A 74 -10.64 14.56 -1.46
CA MET A 74 -10.07 13.91 -0.27
C MET A 74 -11.12 13.12 0.51
N LEU A 75 -12.37 13.58 0.54
CA LEU A 75 -13.49 12.86 1.16
C LEU A 75 -13.76 11.54 0.44
N ALA A 76 -13.87 11.59 -0.90
CA ALA A 76 -14.08 10.41 -1.75
C ALA A 76 -12.90 9.43 -1.68
N CYS A 77 -11.67 9.95 -1.60
CA CYS A 77 -10.49 9.15 -1.30
C CYS A 77 -10.67 8.44 0.05
N ARG A 78 -10.93 9.16 1.14
CA ARG A 78 -11.00 8.59 2.49
C ARG A 78 -12.00 7.43 2.63
N GLU A 79 -13.16 7.50 1.98
CA GLU A 79 -14.18 6.43 2.06
C GLU A 79 -13.72 5.10 1.44
N ALA A 80 -12.79 5.15 0.49
CA ALA A 80 -12.28 3.98 -0.21
C ALA A 80 -10.84 3.65 0.20
N LEU A 81 -10.30 4.27 1.26
CA LEU A 81 -8.90 4.17 1.66
C LEU A 81 -8.70 3.65 3.07
N ASP A 82 -7.89 2.60 3.16
CA ASP A 82 -7.26 2.19 4.42
C ASP A 82 -5.81 2.65 4.43
N VAL A 83 -5.41 3.32 5.52
CA VAL A 83 -4.03 3.74 5.78
C VAL A 83 -3.57 3.09 7.07
N ARG A 84 -2.48 2.35 7.01
CA ARG A 84 -1.89 1.65 8.16
C ARG A 84 -0.44 2.11 8.38
N PRO A 85 -0.11 2.71 9.54
CA PRO A 85 1.27 2.96 9.88
C PRO A 85 2.01 1.64 10.08
N LEU A 86 3.21 1.54 9.51
CA LEU A 86 4.17 0.46 9.71
C LEU A 86 5.49 1.05 10.20
N ALA A 87 6.39 0.19 10.70
CA ALA A 87 7.72 0.61 11.17
C ALA A 87 7.68 1.81 12.15
N GLY A 88 6.69 1.83 13.06
CA GLY A 88 6.53 2.92 14.02
C GLY A 88 6.00 4.23 13.44
N GLY A 89 5.46 4.22 12.22
CA GLY A 89 4.89 5.40 11.55
C GLY A 89 5.82 6.04 10.50
N ALA A 90 7.02 5.50 10.30
CA ALA A 90 7.95 5.99 9.27
C ALA A 90 7.45 5.72 7.84
N VAL A 91 6.59 4.73 7.67
CA VAL A 91 5.95 4.42 6.38
C VAL A 91 4.49 4.00 6.59
N PHE A 92 3.69 4.19 5.56
CA PHE A 92 2.26 3.89 5.53
C PHE A 92 1.94 2.88 4.43
N LEU A 93 1.22 1.82 4.79
CA LEU A 93 0.57 0.94 3.82
C LEU A 93 -0.82 1.49 3.52
N CYS A 94 -1.03 1.89 2.27
CA CYS A 94 -2.27 2.47 1.79
C CYS A 94 -2.93 1.54 0.76
N THR A 95 -4.24 1.34 0.87
CA THR A 95 -5.00 0.55 -0.12
C THR A 95 -6.21 1.32 -0.59
N ARG A 96 -6.51 1.28 -1.90
CA ARG A 96 -7.76 1.76 -2.46
C ARG A 96 -8.66 0.61 -2.88
N GLY A 97 -9.88 0.61 -2.34
CA GLY A 97 -10.84 -0.48 -2.44
C GLY A 97 -10.91 -1.27 -1.13
N SER A 98 -11.82 -2.24 -1.07
CA SER A 98 -12.10 -3.02 0.14
C SER A 98 -11.20 -4.24 0.25
N ALA A 99 -10.33 -4.29 1.27
CA ALA A 99 -9.65 -5.51 1.70
C ALA A 99 -10.21 -5.98 3.06
N THR A 100 -10.14 -7.27 3.34
CA THR A 100 -10.41 -7.74 4.70
C THR A 100 -9.25 -7.38 5.63
N GLU A 101 -9.53 -7.17 6.92
CA GLU A 101 -8.49 -6.91 7.93
C GLU A 101 -7.40 -8.01 7.93
N GLU A 102 -7.81 -9.27 7.79
CA GLU A 102 -6.87 -10.40 7.72
C GLU A 102 -5.93 -10.28 6.51
N SER A 103 -6.47 -9.88 5.36
CA SER A 103 -5.70 -9.73 4.13
C SER A 103 -4.73 -8.54 4.23
N LEU A 104 -5.20 -7.41 4.76
CA LEU A 104 -4.37 -6.23 4.99
C LEU A 104 -3.26 -6.52 6.01
N ALA A 105 -3.57 -7.21 7.11
CA ALA A 105 -2.58 -7.65 8.10
C ALA A 105 -1.55 -8.64 7.51
N THR A 106 -1.96 -9.48 6.56
CA THR A 106 -1.05 -10.37 5.83
C THR A 106 -0.12 -9.58 4.91
N THR A 107 -0.63 -8.58 4.20
CA THR A 107 0.17 -7.69 3.36
C THR A 107 1.18 -6.91 4.19
N ALA A 108 0.73 -6.29 5.29
CA ALA A 108 1.56 -5.54 6.24
C ALA A 108 2.74 -6.37 6.76
N ARG A 109 2.48 -7.59 7.26
CA ARG A 109 3.54 -8.51 7.73
C ARG A 109 4.55 -8.84 6.63
N GLY A 110 4.09 -9.00 5.39
CA GLY A 110 4.97 -9.25 4.26
C GLY A 110 5.86 -8.06 3.91
N VAL A 111 5.31 -6.84 3.94
CA VAL A 111 6.05 -5.58 3.76
C VAL A 111 7.08 -5.39 4.86
N GLU A 112 6.67 -5.52 6.13
CA GLU A 112 7.57 -5.37 7.28
C GLU A 112 8.75 -6.34 7.23
N ARG A 113 8.51 -7.59 6.79
CA ARG A 113 9.58 -8.58 6.62
C ARG A 113 10.61 -8.16 5.57
N ILE A 114 10.17 -7.52 4.48
CA ILE A 114 11.07 -7.03 3.44
C ILE A 114 11.86 -5.81 3.96
N LEU A 115 11.18 -4.88 4.62
CA LEU A 115 11.81 -3.68 5.19
C LEU A 115 12.86 -4.01 6.26
N ARG A 116 12.64 -5.04 7.08
CA ARG A 116 13.63 -5.48 8.09
C ARG A 116 14.87 -6.17 7.50
N ALA A 117 14.77 -6.64 6.26
CA ALA A 117 15.85 -7.37 5.58
C ALA A 117 16.65 -6.47 4.61
N ALA A 118 16.20 -5.24 4.41
CA ALA A 118 16.86 -4.20 3.64
C ALA A 118 17.86 -3.43 4.52
#